data_AF-A0A348B1G9-F1
#
_entry.id   AF-A0A348B1G9-F1
#
_cell.length_a   1.000
_cell.length_b   1.000
_cell.length_c   1.000
_cell.angle_alpha   90.00
_cell.angle_beta   90.00
_cell.angle_gamma   90.00
#
_symmetry.space_group_name_H-M   'P 1'
#
loop_
_entity.id
_entity.type
_entity.pdbx_description
1 polymer ?
#
loop_
_entity_poly.entity_id
_entity_poly.type
_entity_poly.pdbx_seq_one_letter_code
_entity_poly.pdbx_strand_id
1 'polypeptide(L)'
;MASSIYGKYTKESPPILRLVTYAEPNLKIRRTGFVVGNKVVDVNVASRFFMWNDSPDLERDEFSSYYAPTDMLTLVRRGEGAVKHLDRVFRYFVDVLSEGRSVRGPEGRTSCST
;
A
#
# COMPACT_ATOMS: atom_id res chain seq x y z
N MET A 1 -37.15 -8.07 -8.54
CA MET A 1 -36.39 -8.14 -7.27
C MET A 1 -34.93 -7.86 -7.60
N ALA A 2 -34.50 -6.61 -7.40
CA ALA A 2 -33.12 -6.19 -7.65
C ALA A 2 -32.27 -6.48 -6.39
N SER A 3 -31.14 -7.13 -6.60
CA SER A 3 -30.25 -7.70 -5.58
C SER A 3 -29.67 -6.62 -4.63
N SER A 4 -29.95 -6.77 -3.34
CA SER A 4 -29.54 -5.89 -2.23
C SER A 4 -28.10 -6.15 -1.73
N ILE A 5 -27.17 -6.50 -2.62
CA ILE A 5 -25.77 -6.83 -2.24
C ILE A 5 -24.88 -5.57 -2.09
N TYR A 6 -25.40 -4.37 -2.32
CA TYR A 6 -24.60 -3.14 -2.30
C TYR A 6 -24.39 -2.47 -0.92
N GLY A 7 -24.86 -3.05 0.19
CA GLY A 7 -25.00 -2.32 1.45
C GLY A 7 -24.37 -2.88 2.72
N LYS A 8 -23.50 -3.92 2.67
CA LYS A 8 -23.09 -4.66 3.88
C LYS A 8 -21.66 -4.43 4.38
N TYR A 9 -21.06 -3.28 4.07
CA TYR A 9 -19.77 -2.84 4.65
C TYR A 9 -19.87 -1.43 5.24
N THR A 10 -20.99 -1.12 5.87
CA THR A 10 -21.15 0.08 6.70
C THR A 10 -20.25 -0.02 7.92
N LYS A 11 -19.24 0.85 7.95
CA LYS A 11 -18.48 1.42 9.08
C LYS A 11 -18.62 0.70 10.44
N GLU A 12 -17.52 0.06 10.84
CA GLU A 12 -16.97 -0.11 12.22
C GLU A 12 -15.87 -1.19 12.25
N SER A 13 -15.62 -1.89 11.15
CA SER A 13 -14.48 -2.79 11.05
C SER A 13 -13.16 -2.00 10.88
N PRO A 14 -12.05 -2.48 11.48
CA PRO A 14 -10.73 -1.92 11.18
C PRO A 14 -10.50 -1.92 9.67
N PRO A 15 -9.74 -0.95 9.14
CA PRO A 15 -9.46 -0.88 7.71
C PRO A 15 -8.92 -2.23 7.24
N ILE A 16 -9.52 -2.79 6.19
CA ILE A 16 -9.15 -4.10 5.65
C ILE A 16 -8.13 -3.89 4.54
N LEU A 17 -6.96 -4.53 4.65
CA LEU A 17 -5.97 -4.56 3.57
C LEU A 17 -6.57 -5.28 2.35
N ARG A 18 -6.76 -4.54 1.26
CA ARG A 18 -7.21 -5.06 -0.03
C ARG A 18 -6.10 -4.93 -1.06
N LEU A 19 -5.49 -6.05 -1.42
CA LEU A 19 -4.45 -6.13 -2.45
C LEU A 19 -5.07 -6.17 -3.84
N VAL A 20 -4.43 -5.49 -4.79
CA VAL A 20 -4.85 -5.40 -6.19
C VAL A 20 -3.65 -5.49 -7.11
N THR A 21 -3.88 -5.97 -8.32
CA THR A 21 -2.93 -5.82 -9.43
C THR A 21 -3.40 -4.66 -10.30
N TYR A 22 -2.55 -3.69 -10.54
CA TYR A 22 -2.85 -2.52 -11.37
C TYR A 22 -1.78 -2.34 -12.45
N ALA A 23 -2.12 -1.62 -13.52
CA ALA A 23 -1.14 -1.21 -14.52
C ALA A 23 -0.54 0.15 -14.11
N GLU A 24 0.78 0.19 -13.94
CA GLU A 24 1.48 1.43 -13.60
C GLU A 24 1.41 2.39 -14.81
N PRO A 25 0.89 3.63 -14.64
CA PRO A 25 0.59 4.52 -15.75
C PRO A 25 1.78 4.90 -16.63
N ASN A 26 2.97 5.04 -16.04
CA ASN A 26 4.15 5.57 -16.72
C ASN A 26 4.92 4.47 -17.47
N LEU A 27 5.00 3.28 -16.87
CA LEU A 27 5.81 2.16 -17.31
C LEU A 27 4.98 1.09 -18.03
N LYS A 28 3.63 1.16 -17.94
CA LYS A 28 2.68 0.17 -18.49
C LYS A 28 2.93 -1.27 -18.02
N ILE A 29 3.62 -1.45 -16.90
CA ILE A 29 3.87 -2.76 -16.28
C ILE A 29 2.79 -3.04 -15.23
N ARG A 30 2.46 -4.33 -15.04
CA ARG A 30 1.56 -4.74 -13.95
C ARG A 30 2.31 -4.77 -12.64
N ARG A 31 1.74 -4.15 -11.60
CA ARG A 31 2.31 -4.08 -10.26
C ARG A 31 1.26 -4.39 -9.20
N THR A 32 1.74 -4.75 -8.02
CA THR A 32 0.93 -5.02 -6.84
C THR A 32 0.75 -3.74 -6.04
N GLY A 33 -0.47 -3.45 -5.64
CA GLY A 33 -0.83 -2.32 -4.79
C GLY A 33 -1.84 -2.72 -3.72
N PHE A 34 -2.15 -1.79 -2.82
CA PHE A 34 -3.30 -1.88 -1.94
C PHE A 34 -4.22 -0.67 -2.09
N VAL A 35 -5.50 -0.86 -1.78
CA VAL A 35 -6.52 0.19 -1.88
C VAL A 35 -6.65 0.94 -0.56
N VAL A 36 -6.55 2.28 -0.60
CA VAL A 36 -6.89 3.17 0.52
C VAL A 36 -7.86 4.24 0.03
N GLY A 37 -9.09 4.22 0.54
CA GLY A 37 -10.16 5.10 0.06
C GLY A 37 -10.41 4.88 -1.43
N ASN A 38 -10.21 5.93 -2.23
CA ASN A 38 -10.32 5.90 -3.69
C ASN A 38 -8.96 5.82 -4.42
N LYS A 39 -7.88 5.52 -3.70
CA LYS A 39 -6.50 5.49 -4.23
C LYS A 39 -5.95 4.07 -4.24
N VAL A 40 -5.08 3.79 -5.20
CA VAL A 40 -4.21 2.60 -5.22
C VAL A 40 -2.81 3.04 -4.85
N VAL A 41 -2.22 2.37 -3.87
CA VAL A 41 -0.87 2.63 -3.38
C VAL A 41 0.03 1.46 -3.77
N ASP A 42 1.15 1.74 -4.45
CA ASP A 42 2.12 0.71 -4.82
C ASP A 42 2.80 0.12 -3.57
N VAL A 43 2.79 -1.21 -3.43
CA VAL A 43 3.30 -1.85 -2.22
C VAL A 43 4.80 -1.66 -2.04
N ASN A 44 5.57 -1.68 -3.12
CA ASN A 44 7.03 -1.58 -3.05
C ASN A 44 7.45 -0.15 -2.68
N VAL A 45 6.85 0.85 -3.34
CA VAL A 45 7.11 2.26 -3.04
C VAL A 45 6.66 2.61 -1.62
N ALA A 46 5.46 2.18 -1.22
CA ALA A 46 4.95 2.42 0.13
C ALA A 46 5.81 1.76 1.21
N SER A 47 6.30 0.54 0.95
CA SER A 47 7.21 -0.16 1.85
C SER A 47 8.52 0.59 2.05
N ARG A 48 9.15 1.11 0.98
CA ARG A 48 10.36 1.95 1.09
C ARG A 48 10.10 3.21 1.91
N PHE A 49 8.96 3.86 1.65
CA PHE A 49 8.58 5.06 2.37
C PHE A 49 8.32 4.80 3.86
N PHE A 50 7.60 3.73 4.18
CA PHE A 50 7.35 3.29 5.54
C PHE A 50 8.67 3.02 6.28
N MET A 51 9.60 2.29 5.65
CA MET A 51 10.90 2.00 6.25
C MET A 51 11.76 3.23 6.48
N TRP A 52 11.63 4.25 5.63
CA TRP A 52 12.29 5.54 5.83
C TRP A 52 11.90 6.21 7.15
N ASN A 53 10.64 6.03 7.58
CA ASN A 53 10.10 6.64 8.80
C ASN A 53 10.18 5.72 10.03
N ASP A 54 10.06 4.41 9.86
CA ASP A 54 10.04 3.43 10.97
C ASP A 54 11.43 2.90 11.33
N SER A 55 12.34 2.76 10.35
CA SER A 55 13.67 2.16 10.57
C SER A 55 14.69 2.73 9.58
N PRO A 56 15.22 3.94 9.85
CA PRO A 56 16.10 4.64 8.92
C PRO A 56 17.40 3.89 8.62
N ASP A 57 17.85 3.02 9.51
CA ASP A 57 19.14 2.31 9.44
C ASP A 57 19.13 1.01 8.61
N LEU A 58 17.97 0.57 8.11
CA LEU A 58 17.85 -0.65 7.29
C LEU A 58 18.06 -0.37 5.79
N GLU A 59 18.69 -1.32 5.08
CA GLU A 59 18.80 -1.39 3.61
C GLU A 59 17.41 -1.51 2.96
N ARG A 60 16.80 -0.36 2.63
CA ARG A 60 15.36 -0.23 2.31
C ARG A 60 14.98 -0.90 0.99
N ASP A 61 15.88 -0.87 0.01
CA ASP A 61 15.61 -1.40 -1.32
C ASP A 61 15.59 -2.93 -1.31
N GLU A 62 16.53 -3.57 -0.60
CA GLU A 62 16.54 -5.02 -0.42
C GLU A 62 15.36 -5.48 0.44
N PHE A 63 15.08 -4.80 1.55
CA PHE A 63 13.98 -5.13 2.44
C PHE A 63 12.63 -5.03 1.72
N SER A 64 12.39 -3.91 1.02
CA SER A 64 11.15 -3.71 0.28
C SER A 64 11.00 -4.68 -0.89
N SER A 65 12.07 -5.02 -1.59
CA SER A 65 12.03 -6.01 -2.68
C SER A 65 11.68 -7.41 -2.18
N TYR A 66 12.11 -7.76 -0.96
CA TYR A 66 11.80 -9.04 -0.35
C TYR A 66 10.38 -9.10 0.23
N TYR A 67 10.00 -8.12 1.07
CA TYR A 67 8.74 -8.13 1.83
C TYR A 67 7.57 -7.43 1.12
N ALA A 68 7.83 -6.65 0.07
CA ALA A 68 6.84 -5.95 -0.73
C ALA A 68 7.20 -6.03 -2.23
N PRO A 69 7.25 -7.24 -2.82
CA PRO A 69 7.57 -7.41 -4.23
C PRO A 69 6.48 -6.77 -5.11
N THR A 70 6.85 -6.38 -6.32
CA THR A 70 5.93 -5.75 -7.28
C THR A 70 4.94 -6.74 -7.89
N ASP A 71 5.14 -8.05 -7.72
CA ASP A 71 4.33 -9.12 -8.29
C ASP A 71 3.55 -9.89 -7.20
N MET A 72 2.24 -10.11 -7.45
CA MET A 72 1.31 -10.70 -6.48
C MET A 72 1.66 -12.17 -6.20
N LEU A 73 2.06 -12.92 -7.23
CA LEU A 73 2.43 -14.32 -7.06
C LEU A 73 3.67 -14.45 -6.18
N THR A 74 4.65 -13.57 -6.38
CA THR A 74 5.85 -13.48 -5.56
C THR A 74 5.50 -13.11 -4.12
N LEU A 75 4.60 -12.14 -3.92
CA LEU A 75 4.12 -11.77 -2.58
C LEU A 75 3.50 -12.98 -1.85
N VAL A 76 2.61 -13.72 -2.52
CA VAL A 76 1.98 -14.92 -1.94
C VAL A 76 3.03 -15.98 -1.60
N ARG A 77 4.04 -16.19 -2.46
CA ARG A 77 5.14 -17.14 -2.21
C ARG A 77 6.02 -16.76 -1.03
N ARG A 78 6.19 -15.47 -0.74
CA ARG A 78 6.93 -14.98 0.45
C ARG A 78 6.18 -15.25 1.76
N GLY A 79 4.87 -15.49 1.68
CA GLY A 79 4.06 -15.97 2.79
C GLY A 79 3.81 -14.92 3.88
N GLU A 80 3.59 -15.42 5.10
CA GLU A 80 3.04 -14.64 6.22
C GLU A 80 3.87 -13.41 6.59
N GLY A 81 5.20 -13.50 6.53
CA GLY A 81 6.07 -12.37 6.87
C GLY A 81 5.87 -11.16 5.97
N ALA A 82 5.73 -11.38 4.66
CA ALA A 82 5.45 -10.32 3.70
C ALA A 82 4.04 -9.74 3.89
N VAL A 83 3.04 -10.58 4.15
CA VAL A 83 1.67 -10.12 4.42
C VAL A 83 1.59 -9.28 5.70
N LYS A 84 2.25 -9.69 6.78
CA LYS A 84 2.34 -8.91 8.03
C LYS A 84 3.03 -7.57 7.81
N HIS A 85 4.10 -7.55 7.03
CA HIS A 85 4.76 -6.30 6.66
C HIS A 85 3.81 -5.37 5.90
N LEU A 86 3.10 -5.87 4.89
CA LEU A 86 2.13 -5.07 4.15
C LEU A 86 0.97 -4.58 5.01
N ASP A 87 0.53 -5.35 6.00
CA ASP A 87 -0.48 -4.89 6.96
C ASP A 87 0.03 -3.69 7.78
N ARG A 88 1.28 -3.72 8.25
CA ARG A 88 1.91 -2.57 8.94
C ARG A 88 2.00 -1.34 8.04
N VAL A 89 2.47 -1.52 6.80
CA VAL A 89 2.56 -0.44 5.80
C VAL A 89 1.17 0.12 5.51
N PHE A 90 0.17 -0.74 5.34
CA PHE A 90 -1.20 -0.34 5.06
C PHE A 90 -1.78 0.50 6.19
N ARG A 91 -1.65 0.07 7.45
CA ARG A 91 -2.12 0.83 8.63
C ARG A 91 -1.48 2.22 8.68
N TYR A 92 -0.16 2.29 8.48
CA TYR A 92 0.55 3.56 8.40
C TYR A 92 -0.03 4.49 7.33
N PHE A 93 -0.32 3.99 6.12
CA PHE A 93 -0.88 4.80 5.05
C PHE A 93 -2.36 5.15 5.24
N VAL A 94 -3.15 4.31 5.91
CA VAL A 94 -4.53 4.64 6.29
C VAL A 94 -4.54 5.85 7.23
N ASP A 95 -3.69 5.86 8.25
CA ASP A 95 -3.59 6.97 9.20
C ASP A 95 -3.14 8.25 8.49
N VAL A 96 -2.06 8.16 7.69
CA VAL A 96 -1.52 9.29 6.93
C VAL A 96 -2.56 9.91 5.98
N LEU A 97 -3.30 9.09 5.24
CA LEU A 97 -4.26 9.57 4.23
C LEU A 97 -5.60 9.99 4.86
N SER A 98 -6.02 9.39 5.98
CA SER A 98 -7.24 9.76 6.68
C SER A 98 -7.13 11.09 7.42
N GLU A 99 -5.94 11.43 7.90
CA GLU A 99 -5.68 12.70 8.58
C GLU A 99 -5.39 13.87 7.62
N GLY A 100 -5.42 13.65 6.30
CA GLY A 100 -5.09 14.66 5.30
C GLY A 100 -3.63 15.13 5.35
N ARG A 101 -2.75 14.40 6.04
CA ARG A 101 -1.33 14.74 6.14
C ARG A 101 -0.65 14.46 4.80
N SER A 102 -0.03 15.49 4.21
CA SER A 102 0.84 15.28 3.06
C SER A 102 2.12 14.59 3.54
N VAL A 103 2.31 13.32 3.18
CA VAL A 103 3.59 12.65 3.38
C VAL A 103 4.58 13.22 2.37
N ARG A 104 5.60 13.92 2.88
CA ARG A 104 6.70 14.45 2.06
C ARG A 104 7.64 13.29 1.73
N GLY A 105 7.83 13.03 0.44
CA GLY A 105 8.90 12.15 -0.03
C GLY A 105 10.29 12.70 0.33
N PRO A 106 11.36 11.91 0.10
CA PRO A 106 12.74 12.28 0.43
C PRO A 106 13.25 13.58 -0.24
N GLU A 107 12.62 14.03 -1.32
CA GLU A 107 12.92 15.32 -1.98
C GLU A 107 11.95 16.47 -1.58
N GLY A 108 11.13 16.29 -0.55
CA GLY A 108 10.09 17.27 -0.19
C GLY A 108 8.93 17.32 -1.18
N ARG A 109 8.89 16.45 -2.20
CA ARG A 109 7.78 16.39 -3.17
C ARG A 109 6.52 15.87 -2.49
N THR A 110 5.51 16.73 -2.42
CA THR A 110 4.14 16.38 -2.06
C THR A 110 3.48 15.65 -3.22
N SER A 111 3.14 14.38 -3.05
CA SER A 111 2.25 13.69 -3.99
C SER A 111 0.79 14.09 -3.74
N CYS A 112 0.48 15.34 -4.03
CA CYS A 112 -0.87 15.85 -4.24
C CYS A 112 -0.80 16.83 -5.41
N SER A 113 -1.01 16.33 -6.62
CA SER A 113 -1.44 17.14 -7.74
C SER A 113 -2.84 16.67 -8.10
N THR A 114 -3.76 17.63 -7.99
CA THR A 114 -5.17 17.65 -8.37
C THR A 114 -5.46 16.99 -9.71
#